data_AF-A0A950KLY0-F1
#
_entry.id   AF-A0A950KLY0-F1
#
_cell.length_a   1.000
_cell.length_b   1.000
_cell.length_c   1.000
_cell.angle_alpha   90.00
_cell.angle_beta   90.00
_cell.angle_gamma   90.00
#
_symmetry.space_group_name_H-M   'P 1'
#
loop_
_entity.id
_entity.type
_entity.pdbx_description
1 polymer ?
#
loop_
_entity_poly.entity_id
_entity_poly.type
_entity_poly.pdbx_seq_one_letter_code
_entity_poly.pdbx_strand_id
1 'polypeptide(L)'
;MNALDPAVVAIVKATAPRLARQGSAIVARMYERLFAADPEFKALFNPAHMTLDRQIGALAEALVAYAQNLDRIERFAGSLERIAQKHVALSIRPDQYPVIGKHLLAALQESFGKAATPQVMSAWAMAYGYLADLFIGREKELYASRLEEPGGWVGLREFRVAKRSRSARPRAIFSCLKISPAPSCS
;
A
#
# COMPACT_ATOMS: atom_id res chain seq x y z
N MET A 1 -15.04 -12.52 -7.73
CA MET A 1 -13.68 -12.89 -7.28
C MET A 1 -13.78 -14.27 -6.66
N ASN A 2 -12.97 -15.23 -7.11
CA ASN A 2 -12.99 -16.58 -6.54
C ASN A 2 -12.21 -16.57 -5.22
N ALA A 3 -12.76 -17.23 -4.20
CA ALA A 3 -12.07 -17.45 -2.95
C ALA A 3 -10.76 -18.22 -3.19
N LEU A 4 -9.74 -17.92 -2.38
CA LEU A 4 -8.49 -18.68 -2.39
C LEU A 4 -8.73 -20.15 -2.06
N ASP A 5 -7.97 -21.03 -2.73
CA ASP A 5 -7.99 -22.46 -2.45
C ASP A 5 -7.71 -22.73 -0.95
N PRO A 6 -8.55 -23.51 -0.25
CA PRO A 6 -8.31 -23.90 1.14
C PRO A 6 -6.92 -24.46 1.42
N ALA A 7 -6.29 -25.15 0.47
CA ALA A 7 -4.93 -25.65 0.59
C ALA A 7 -3.90 -24.51 0.67
N VAL A 8 -4.08 -23.46 -0.14
CA VAL A 8 -3.24 -22.25 -0.11
C VAL A 8 -3.40 -21.54 1.23
N VAL A 9 -4.63 -21.36 1.68
CA VAL A 9 -4.95 -20.75 2.98
C VAL A 9 -4.26 -21.53 4.11
N ALA A 10 -4.34 -22.85 4.10
CA ALA A 10 -3.71 -23.69 5.13
C ALA A 10 -2.18 -23.52 5.17
N ILE A 11 -1.51 -23.50 4.01
CA ILE A 11 -0.05 -23.32 3.92
C ILE A 11 0.38 -21.93 4.44
N VAL A 12 -0.32 -20.88 4.03
CA VAL A 12 -0.01 -19.51 4.47
C VAL A 12 -0.23 -19.37 5.98
N LYS A 13 -1.35 -19.87 6.51
CA LYS A 13 -1.61 -19.87 7.96
C LYS A 13 -0.58 -20.69 8.74
N ALA A 14 -0.18 -21.85 8.24
CA ALA A 14 0.84 -22.70 8.89
C ALA A 14 2.23 -22.03 8.92
N THR A 15 2.54 -21.18 7.94
CA THR A 15 3.81 -20.46 7.86
C THR A 15 3.76 -19.04 8.45
N ALA A 16 2.58 -18.49 8.75
CA ALA A 16 2.38 -17.19 9.36
C ALA A 16 3.14 -16.98 10.69
N PRO A 17 3.27 -17.98 11.60
CA PRO A 17 4.08 -17.80 12.81
C PRO A 17 5.57 -17.54 12.53
N ARG A 18 6.11 -18.01 11.39
CA ARG A 18 7.48 -17.69 10.98
C ARG A 18 7.58 -16.23 10.57
N LEU A 19 6.63 -15.78 9.75
CA LEU A 19 6.50 -14.36 9.39
C LEU A 19 6.37 -13.49 10.64
N ALA A 20 5.55 -13.87 11.62
CA ALA A 20 5.36 -13.10 12.85
C ALA A 20 6.66 -12.87 13.64
N ARG A 21 7.55 -13.86 13.69
CA ARG A 21 8.84 -13.74 14.40
C ARG A 21 9.86 -12.85 13.68
N GLN A 22 9.73 -12.70 12.36
CA GLN A 22 10.74 -12.06 11.52
C GLN A 22 10.16 -10.92 10.66
N GLY A 23 8.92 -10.50 10.92
CA GLY A 23 8.14 -9.67 10.00
C GLY A 23 8.81 -8.35 9.69
N SER A 24 9.28 -7.63 10.71
CA SER A 24 10.00 -6.37 10.54
C SER A 24 11.29 -6.54 9.75
N ALA A 25 12.03 -7.64 9.97
CA ALA A 25 13.25 -7.92 9.21
C ALA A 25 12.97 -8.25 7.74
N ILE A 26 11.92 -9.04 7.48
CA ILE A 26 11.46 -9.38 6.12
C ILE A 26 11.04 -8.11 5.37
N VAL A 27 10.26 -7.24 6.01
CA VAL A 27 9.78 -6.00 5.40
C VAL A 27 10.94 -5.01 5.18
N ALA A 28 11.85 -4.88 6.14
CA ALA A 28 13.07 -4.08 5.96
C ALA A 28 13.87 -4.58 4.74
N ARG A 29 14.08 -5.91 4.66
CA ARG A 29 14.76 -6.54 3.54
C ARG A 29 14.05 -6.32 2.21
N MET A 30 12.72 -6.38 2.20
CA MET A 30 11.93 -6.05 1.01
C MET A 30 12.16 -4.62 0.54
N TYR A 31 12.19 -3.64 1.46
CA TYR A 31 12.49 -2.25 1.12
C TYR A 31 13.91 -2.05 0.61
N GLU A 32 14.92 -2.67 1.24
CA GLU A 32 16.30 -2.64 0.73
C GLU A 32 16.37 -3.11 -0.73
N ARG A 33 15.71 -4.23 -1.05
CA ARG A 33 15.68 -4.80 -2.39
C ARG A 33 14.94 -3.90 -3.38
N LEU A 34 13.77 -3.40 -2.98
CA LEU A 34 12.95 -2.49 -3.80
C LEU A 34 13.72 -1.20 -4.13
N PHE A 35 14.34 -0.58 -3.14
CA PHE A 35 15.03 0.69 -3.32
C PHE A 35 16.37 0.60 -4.04
N ALA A 36 16.99 -0.59 -4.04
CA ALA A 36 18.18 -0.87 -4.83
C ALA A 36 17.83 -1.10 -6.30
N ALA A 37 16.74 -1.82 -6.59
CA ALA A 37 16.33 -2.14 -7.95
C ALA A 37 15.51 -1.02 -8.62
N ASP A 38 14.64 -0.35 -7.86
CA ASP A 38 13.65 0.61 -8.35
C ASP A 38 13.70 1.91 -7.49
N PRO A 39 14.76 2.74 -7.61
CA PRO A 39 14.98 3.88 -6.71
C PRO A 39 13.86 4.94 -6.70
N GLU A 40 13.09 5.02 -7.78
CA GLU A 40 11.90 5.87 -7.93
C GLU A 40 10.84 5.62 -6.86
N PHE A 41 10.74 4.39 -6.34
CA PHE A 41 9.80 4.06 -5.26
C PHE A 41 10.09 4.85 -3.98
N LYS A 42 11.34 5.27 -3.74
CA LYS A 42 11.70 6.10 -2.57
C LYS A 42 10.87 7.38 -2.48
N ALA A 43 10.47 7.95 -3.62
CA ALA A 43 9.65 9.17 -3.66
C ALA A 43 8.24 8.97 -3.07
N LEU A 44 7.73 7.74 -3.11
CA LEU A 44 6.44 7.37 -2.51
C LEU A 44 6.52 7.25 -0.99
N PHE A 45 7.73 7.07 -0.44
CA PHE A 45 8.00 6.86 0.98
C PHE A 45 8.62 8.13 1.58
N ASN A 46 7.86 9.22 1.56
CA ASN A 46 8.29 10.49 2.14
C ASN A 46 8.28 10.42 3.70
N PRO A 47 9.42 10.71 4.38
CA PRO A 47 9.51 10.72 5.85
C PRO A 47 8.54 11.69 6.54
N ALA A 48 8.01 12.69 5.82
CA ALA A 48 7.02 13.63 6.35
C ALA A 48 5.69 12.96 6.77
N HIS A 49 5.38 11.78 6.21
CA HIS A 49 4.17 11.04 6.55
C HIS A 49 4.41 10.01 7.66
N MET A 50 5.53 9.29 7.64
CA MET A 50 5.92 8.32 8.67
C MET A 50 7.40 7.97 8.54
N THR A 51 8.09 7.68 9.66
CA THR A 51 9.46 7.15 9.59
C THR A 51 9.45 5.76 8.96
N LEU A 52 10.53 5.42 8.23
CA LEU A 52 10.67 4.11 7.58
C LEU A 52 10.51 2.96 8.59
N ASP A 53 11.07 3.09 9.79
CA ASP A 53 10.95 2.08 10.86
C ASP A 53 9.50 1.83 11.30
N ARG A 54 8.72 2.90 11.46
CA ARG A 54 7.29 2.78 11.80
C ARG A 54 6.51 2.12 10.66
N GLN A 55 6.88 2.41 9.41
CA GLN A 55 6.25 1.80 8.24
C GLN A 55 6.58 0.32 8.11
N ILE A 56 7.84 -0.05 8.37
CA ILE A 56 8.29 -1.44 8.45
C ILE A 56 7.45 -2.20 9.48
N GLY A 57 7.32 -1.67 10.69
CA GLY A 57 6.52 -2.28 11.75
C GLY A 57 5.05 -2.44 11.37
N ALA A 58 4.42 -1.35 10.89
CA ALA A 58 3.00 -1.37 10.53
C ALA A 58 2.69 -2.33 9.36
N LEU A 59 3.57 -2.39 8.35
CA LEU A 59 3.40 -3.31 7.23
C LEU A 59 3.65 -4.76 7.66
N ALA A 60 4.62 -5.01 8.54
CA ALA A 60 4.85 -6.35 9.08
C ALA A 60 3.64 -6.85 9.88
N GLU A 61 3.09 -6.02 10.75
CA GLU A 61 1.87 -6.34 11.51
C GLU A 61 0.68 -6.60 10.59
N ALA A 62 0.48 -5.78 9.56
CA ALA A 62 -0.58 -5.96 8.59
C ALA A 62 -0.44 -7.28 7.82
N LEU A 63 0.76 -7.63 7.36
CA LEU A 63 1.02 -8.90 6.66
C LEU A 63 0.79 -10.12 7.56
N VAL A 64 1.20 -10.05 8.82
CA VAL A 64 0.96 -11.12 9.80
C VAL A 64 -0.53 -11.28 10.08
N ALA A 65 -1.24 -10.18 10.33
CA ALA A 65 -2.67 -10.20 10.58
C ALA A 65 -3.45 -10.74 9.38
N TYR A 66 -3.08 -10.33 8.16
CA TYR A 66 -3.61 -10.86 6.92
C TYR A 66 -3.37 -12.38 6.82
N ALA A 67 -2.12 -12.83 6.95
CA ALA A 67 -1.75 -14.24 6.83
C ALA A 67 -2.48 -15.14 7.84
N GLN A 68 -2.72 -14.66 9.06
CA GLN A 68 -3.43 -15.41 10.10
C GLN A 68 -4.94 -15.50 9.87
N ASN A 69 -5.53 -14.56 9.12
CA ASN A 69 -6.98 -14.42 8.96
C ASN A 69 -7.44 -14.48 7.50
N LEU A 70 -6.65 -15.12 6.64
CA LEU A 70 -6.90 -15.20 5.21
C LEU A 70 -8.27 -15.82 4.85
N ASP A 71 -8.78 -16.72 5.69
CA ASP A 71 -10.10 -17.35 5.62
C ASP A 71 -11.25 -16.45 6.12
N ARG A 72 -10.93 -15.30 6.69
CA ARG A 72 -11.88 -14.35 7.29
C ARG A 72 -11.56 -12.91 6.88
N ILE A 73 -11.16 -12.72 5.62
CA ILE A 73 -10.73 -11.42 5.10
C ILE A 73 -11.80 -10.34 5.25
N GLU A 74 -13.08 -10.71 5.25
CA GLU A 74 -14.20 -9.78 5.43
C GLU A 74 -14.11 -9.00 6.75
N ARG A 75 -13.49 -9.58 7.78
CA ARG A 75 -13.25 -8.91 9.07
C ARG A 75 -12.26 -7.75 8.95
N PHE A 76 -11.48 -7.71 7.87
CA PHE A 76 -10.52 -6.66 7.56
C PHE A 76 -11.08 -5.60 6.61
N ALA A 77 -12.34 -5.71 6.16
CA ALA A 77 -12.93 -4.75 5.21
C ALA A 77 -12.68 -3.29 5.60
N GLY A 78 -12.90 -2.91 6.87
CA GLY A 78 -12.64 -1.55 7.34
C GLY A 78 -11.15 -1.14 7.36
N SER A 79 -10.23 -2.09 7.55
CA SER A 79 -8.79 -1.83 7.44
C SER A 79 -8.33 -1.76 5.99
N LEU A 80 -8.83 -2.65 5.13
CA LEU A 80 -8.60 -2.64 3.68
C LEU A 80 -9.08 -1.31 3.09
N GLU A 81 -10.27 -0.84 3.47
CA GLU A 81 -10.79 0.46 3.02
C GLU A 81 -9.86 1.61 3.41
N ARG A 82 -9.42 1.67 4.67
CA ARG A 82 -8.49 2.72 5.13
C ARG A 82 -7.15 2.68 4.40
N ILE A 83 -6.66 1.50 4.06
CA ILE A 83 -5.40 1.34 3.31
C ILE A 83 -5.61 1.76 1.85
N ALA A 84 -6.70 1.32 1.21
CA ALA A 84 -7.05 1.71 -0.15
C ALA A 84 -7.17 3.24 -0.28
N GLN A 85 -7.87 3.91 0.65
CA GLN A 85 -7.95 5.38 0.67
C GLN A 85 -6.58 6.06 0.72
N LYS A 86 -5.64 5.51 1.51
CA LYS A 86 -4.26 6.01 1.58
C LYS A 86 -3.51 5.77 0.27
N HIS A 87 -3.65 4.60 -0.35
CA HIS A 87 -3.04 4.31 -1.64
C HIS A 87 -3.54 5.27 -2.73
N VAL A 88 -4.84 5.55 -2.77
CA VAL A 88 -5.43 6.51 -3.72
C VAL A 88 -4.90 7.92 -3.45
N ALA A 89 -4.76 8.31 -2.18
CA ALA A 89 -4.14 9.61 -1.82
C ALA A 89 -2.66 9.71 -2.23
N LEU A 90 -1.93 8.59 -2.23
CA LEU A 90 -0.54 8.51 -2.70
C LEU A 90 -0.42 8.26 -4.21
N SER A 91 -1.54 8.19 -4.94
CA SER A 91 -1.57 7.90 -6.38
C SER A 91 -0.88 6.58 -6.75
N ILE A 92 -1.05 5.55 -5.91
CA ILE A 92 -0.54 4.19 -6.20
C ILE A 92 -1.25 3.63 -7.43
N ARG A 93 -0.49 2.98 -8.30
CA ARG A 93 -0.98 2.45 -9.57
C ARG A 93 -0.94 0.92 -9.61
N PRO A 94 -1.83 0.27 -10.40
CA PRO A 94 -1.85 -1.19 -10.51
C PRO A 94 -0.53 -1.82 -10.97
N ASP A 95 0.25 -1.14 -11.83
CA ASP A 95 1.55 -1.62 -12.33
C ASP A 95 2.63 -1.71 -11.24
N GLN A 96 2.43 -1.06 -10.09
CA GLN A 96 3.37 -1.08 -8.98
C GLN A 96 3.25 -2.33 -8.11
N TYR A 97 2.08 -2.98 -8.09
CA TYR A 97 1.85 -4.20 -7.28
C TYR A 97 2.79 -5.35 -7.70
N PRO A 98 2.92 -5.72 -8.99
CA PRO A 98 3.86 -6.76 -9.40
C PRO A 98 5.31 -6.51 -8.96
N VAL A 99 5.76 -5.24 -8.99
CA VAL A 99 7.12 -4.85 -8.57
C VAL A 99 7.30 -5.06 -7.07
N ILE A 100 6.37 -4.57 -6.25
CA ILE A 100 6.40 -4.75 -4.79
C ILE A 100 6.31 -6.24 -4.43
N GLY A 101 5.42 -6.98 -5.06
CA GLY A 101 5.22 -8.42 -4.83
C GLY A 101 6.48 -9.23 -5.10
N LYS A 102 7.20 -8.93 -6.20
CA LYS A 102 8.49 -9.57 -6.51
C LYS A 102 9.49 -9.41 -5.37
N HIS A 103 9.65 -8.20 -4.84
CA HIS A 103 10.62 -7.93 -3.78
C HIS A 103 10.19 -8.52 -2.43
N LEU A 104 8.90 -8.51 -2.13
CA LEU A 104 8.35 -9.14 -0.92
C LEU A 104 8.54 -10.66 -0.94
N LEU A 105 8.19 -11.32 -2.04
CA LEU A 105 8.34 -12.77 -2.17
C LEU A 105 9.82 -13.19 -2.14
N ALA A 106 10.72 -12.41 -2.72
CA ALA A 106 12.16 -12.65 -2.62
C ALA A 106 12.65 -12.52 -1.16
N ALA A 107 12.21 -11.49 -0.42
CA ALA A 107 12.57 -11.32 0.99
C ALA A 107 12.01 -12.46 1.87
N LEU A 108 10.79 -12.92 1.59
CA LEU A 108 10.20 -14.09 2.24
C LEU A 108 11.02 -15.36 1.98
N GLN A 109 11.42 -15.58 0.73
CA GLN A 109 12.24 -16.74 0.34
C GLN A 109 13.59 -16.74 1.07
N GLU A 110 14.27 -15.59 1.11
CA GLU A 110 15.54 -15.43 1.85
C GLU A 110 15.36 -15.73 3.34
N SER A 111 14.30 -15.19 3.96
CA SER A 111 14.06 -15.35 5.41
C SER A 111 13.62 -16.75 5.80
N PHE A 112 12.82 -17.41 4.96
CA PHE A 112 12.31 -18.75 5.25
C PHE A 112 13.37 -19.83 4.99
N GLY A 113 14.39 -19.54 4.17
CA GLY A 113 15.51 -20.43 3.90
C GLY A 113 15.03 -21.80 3.41
N LYS A 114 15.43 -22.88 4.10
CA LYS A 114 15.01 -24.25 3.74
C LYS A 114 13.49 -24.48 3.80
N ALA A 115 12.75 -23.65 4.54
CA ALA A 115 11.29 -23.74 4.62
C ALA A 115 10.59 -23.06 3.43
N ALA A 116 11.31 -22.30 2.59
CA ALA A 116 10.81 -21.69 1.37
C ALA A 116 10.69 -22.72 0.24
N THR A 117 9.92 -23.79 0.46
CA THR A 117 9.68 -24.80 -0.58
C THR A 117 8.91 -24.19 -1.75
N PRO A 118 8.98 -24.76 -2.97
CA PRO A 118 8.22 -24.26 -4.11
C PRO A 118 6.72 -24.14 -3.82
N GLN A 119 6.17 -25.09 -3.07
CA GLN A 119 4.77 -25.09 -2.66
C GLN A 119 4.45 -23.93 -1.70
N VAL A 120 5.31 -23.66 -0.71
CA VAL A 120 5.15 -22.53 0.21
C VAL A 120 5.22 -21.20 -0.56
N MET A 121 6.24 -21.02 -1.41
CA MET A 121 6.39 -19.78 -2.17
C MET A 121 5.24 -19.55 -3.16
N SER A 122 4.73 -20.62 -3.78
CA SER A 122 3.55 -20.56 -4.64
C SER A 122 2.30 -20.13 -3.85
N ALA A 123 2.10 -20.69 -2.65
CA ALA A 123 0.99 -20.29 -1.78
C ALA A 123 1.06 -18.81 -1.36
N TRP A 124 2.25 -18.31 -1.00
CA TRP A 124 2.46 -16.90 -0.70
C TRP A 124 2.26 -15.99 -1.91
N ALA A 125 2.67 -16.42 -3.10
CA ALA A 125 2.44 -15.66 -4.34
C ALA A 125 0.94 -15.54 -4.67
N MET A 126 0.19 -16.63 -4.52
CA MET A 126 -1.27 -16.62 -4.71
C MET A 126 -1.98 -15.74 -3.66
N ALA A 127 -1.57 -15.85 -2.39
CA ALA A 127 -2.12 -15.00 -1.33
C ALA A 127 -1.78 -13.51 -1.53
N TYR A 128 -0.59 -13.19 -2.03
CA TYR A 128 -0.23 -11.82 -2.40
C TYR A 128 -1.10 -11.32 -3.56
N GLY A 129 -1.21 -12.10 -4.63
CA GLY A 129 -2.01 -11.75 -5.81
C GLY A 129 -3.47 -11.48 -5.44
N TYR A 130 -4.07 -12.34 -4.61
CA TYR A 130 -5.42 -12.13 -4.12
C TYR A 130 -5.60 -10.79 -3.38
N LEU A 131 -4.66 -10.45 -2.48
CA LEU A 131 -4.71 -9.17 -1.76
C LEU A 131 -4.48 -7.98 -2.70
N ALA A 132 -3.57 -8.11 -3.67
CA ALA A 132 -3.33 -7.10 -4.68
C ALA A 132 -4.58 -6.83 -5.52
N ASP A 133 -5.29 -7.87 -5.96
CA ASP A 133 -6.52 -7.74 -6.74
C ASP A 133 -7.64 -7.05 -5.94
N LEU A 134 -7.76 -7.35 -4.64
CA LEU A 134 -8.69 -6.65 -3.75
C LEU A 134 -8.40 -5.14 -3.70
N PHE A 135 -7.13 -4.77 -3.52
CA PHE A 135 -6.73 -3.37 -3.49
C PHE A 135 -6.94 -2.70 -4.85
N ILE A 136 -6.46 -3.30 -5.94
CA ILE A 136 -6.58 -2.74 -7.29
C ILE A 136 -8.05 -2.53 -7.65
N GLY A 137 -8.91 -3.49 -7.35
CA GLY A 137 -10.34 -3.38 -7.57
C GLY A 137 -10.95 -2.22 -6.79
N ARG A 138 -10.66 -2.16 -5.49
CA ARG A 138 -11.22 -1.11 -4.63
C ARG A 138 -10.70 0.28 -4.95
N GLU A 139 -9.41 0.42 -5.23
CA GLU A 139 -8.77 1.68 -5.58
C GLU A 139 -9.31 2.20 -6.91
N LYS A 140 -9.58 1.32 -7.88
CA LYS A 140 -10.24 1.69 -9.14
C LYS A 140 -11.61 2.32 -8.90
N GLU A 141 -12.41 1.77 -7.99
CA GLU A 141 -13.71 2.34 -7.62
C GLU A 141 -13.55 3.72 -6.97
N LEU A 142 -12.58 3.86 -6.06
CA LEU A 142 -12.29 5.13 -5.39
C LEU A 142 -11.76 6.20 -6.36
N TYR A 143 -10.96 5.82 -7.34
CA TYR A 143 -10.55 6.73 -8.40
C TYR A 143 -11.75 7.16 -9.27
N ALA A 144 -12.64 6.23 -9.62
CA ALA A 144 -13.84 6.54 -10.38
C ALA A 144 -14.78 7.49 -9.61
N SER A 145 -15.05 7.21 -8.33
CA SER A 145 -15.91 8.07 -7.50
C SER A 145 -15.34 9.47 -7.36
N ARG A 146 -14.01 9.61 -7.21
CA ARG A 146 -13.34 10.92 -7.17
C ARG A 146 -13.44 11.69 -8.48
N LEU A 147 -13.61 11.04 -9.63
CA LEU A 147 -13.82 11.73 -10.91
C LEU A 147 -15.26 12.23 -11.09
N GLU A 148 -16.21 11.51 -10.51
CA GLU A 148 -17.64 11.84 -10.60
C GLU A 148 -18.04 13.01 -9.69
N GLU A 149 -17.27 13.27 -8.62
CA GLU A 149 -17.51 14.40 -7.74
C GLU A 149 -17.32 15.76 -8.47
N PRO A 150 -18.19 16.77 -8.22
CA PRO A 150 -18.01 18.10 -8.79
C PRO A 150 -16.64 18.71 -8.45
N GLY A 151 -15.83 18.93 -9.49
CA GLY A 151 -14.46 19.43 -9.33
C GLY A 151 -13.44 18.35 -8.96
N GLY A 152 -13.81 17.08 -9.02
CA GLY A 152 -12.96 15.92 -8.79
C GLY A 152 -11.83 15.73 -9.80
N TRP A 153 -10.80 14.97 -9.41
CA TRP A 153 -9.65 14.63 -10.27
C TRP A 153 -8.95 13.36 -9.78
N VAL A 154 -8.12 12.77 -10.64
CA VAL A 154 -7.25 11.63 -10.33
C VAL A 154 -5.79 12.06 -10.51
N GLY A 155 -4.93 11.64 -9.58
CA GLY A 155 -3.52 11.98 -9.57
C GLY A 155 -3.24 13.39 -9.05
N LEU A 156 -2.14 13.97 -9.53
CA LEU A 156 -1.73 15.32 -9.14
C LEU A 156 -2.53 16.38 -9.91
N ARG A 157 -2.97 17.41 -9.19
CA ARG A 157 -3.59 18.60 -9.79
C ARG A 157 -2.82 19.83 -9.38
N GLU A 158 -2.58 20.69 -10.37
CA GLU A 158 -1.89 21.95 -10.12
C GLU A 158 -2.80 22.96 -9.44
N PHE A 159 -2.26 23.56 -8.38
CA PHE A 159 -2.91 24.65 -7.65
C PHE A 159 -1.98 25.85 -7.56
N ARG A 160 -2.55 27.04 -7.70
CA ARG A 160 -1.87 28.31 -7.41
C ARG A 160 -2.33 28.83 -6.05
N VAL A 161 -1.38 29.33 -5.24
CA VAL A 161 -1.70 30.02 -3.98
C VAL A 161 -2.39 31.33 -4.31
N ALA A 162 -3.67 31.43 -3.96
CA ALA A 162 -4.49 32.63 -4.19
C ALA A 162 -4.29 33.69 -3.11
N LYS A 163 -4.12 33.26 -1.85
CA LYS A 163 -3.89 34.16 -0.72
C LYS A 163 -3.15 33.40 0.39
N ARG A 164 -2.22 34.09 1.06
CA ARG A 164 -1.51 33.60 2.25
C ARG A 164 -1.72 34.57 3.41
N SER A 165 -2.21 34.10 4.55
CA SER A 165 -2.39 34.93 5.76
C SER A 165 -1.69 34.32 6.96
N ARG A 166 -1.07 35.17 7.79
CA ARG A 166 -0.46 34.79 9.07
C ARG A 166 -1.51 34.87 10.17
N SER A 167 -1.68 33.78 10.94
CA SER A 167 -2.46 33.85 12.18
C SER A 167 -1.59 34.40 13.32
N ALA A 168 -2.22 34.96 14.35
CA ALA A 168 -1.56 35.42 15.58
C ALA A 168 -0.88 34.29 16.38
N ARG A 169 -1.23 33.02 16.14
CA ARG A 169 -0.51 31.88 16.71
C ARG A 169 0.78 31.60 15.93
N PRO A 170 1.93 31.44 16.60
CA PRO A 170 3.17 31.12 15.92
C PRO A 170 3.02 29.74 15.25
N ARG A 171 3.13 29.72 13.91
CA ARG A 171 3.12 28.57 12.97
C ARG A 171 1.82 28.24 12.20
N ALA A 172 0.70 28.94 12.39
CA ALA A 172 -0.47 28.72 11.51
C ALA A 172 -0.47 29.68 10.31
N ILE A 173 -0.19 29.13 9.12
CA ILE A 173 -0.34 29.80 7.82
C ILE A 173 -1.50 29.13 7.10
N PHE A 174 -2.51 29.91 6.72
CA PHE A 174 -3.59 29.44 5.87
C PHE A 174 -3.31 29.89 4.43
N SER A 175 -3.40 28.95 3.50
CA SER A 175 -3.26 29.18 2.06
C SER A 175 -4.57 28.80 1.38
N CYS A 176 -5.23 29.75 0.73
CA CYS A 176 -6.34 29.44 -0.17
C CYS A 176 -5.75 29.09 -1.54
N LEU A 177 -6.17 27.97 -2.12
CA LEU A 177 -5.67 27.45 -3.39
C LEU A 177 -6.73 27.65 -4.49
N LYS A 178 -6.30 28.05 -5.69
CA LYS A 178 -7.11 28.06 -6.92
C LYS A 178 -6.56 27.04 -7.90
N ILE A 179 -7.44 26.35 -8.63
CA ILE A 179 -7.08 25.40 -9.67
C ILE A 179 -6.42 26.14 -10.84
N SER A 180 -5.33 25.57 -11.40
CA SER A 180 -4.64 26.08 -12.59
C SER A 180 -4.95 25.22 -13.83
N PRO A 181 -5.17 25.80 -15.03
CA PRO A 181 -5.43 27.22 -15.27
C PRO A 181 -6.82 27.62 -14.74
N ALA A 182 -6.99 28.89 -14.39
CA ALA A 182 -8.33 29.41 -14.13
C ALA A 182 -9.16 29.25 -15.41
N PRO A 183 -10.46 28.84 -15.34
CA PRO A 183 -11.30 28.86 -16.51
C PRO A 183 -11.25 30.26 -17.13
N SER A 184 -10.96 30.35 -18.43
CA SER A 184 -11.07 31.59 -19.17
C SER A 184 -12.53 32.02 -19.10
N CYS A 185 -12.83 33.06 -18.32
CA CYS A 185 -14.10 33.74 -18.42
C CYS A 185 -14.24 34.24 -19.87
N SER A 186 -15.19 33.66 -20.59
CA SER A 186 -15.76 34.27 -21.81
C SER A 186 -16.96 35.10 -21.39
#